data_AF-A0A661I7X8-F1
#
_entry.id   AF-A0A661I7X8-F1
#
_cell.length_a   1.000
_cell.length_b   1.000
_cell.length_c   1.000
_cell.angle_alpha   90.00
_cell.angle_beta   90.00
_cell.angle_gamma   90.00
#
_symmetry.space_group_name_H-M   'P 1'
#
loop_
_entity.id
_entity.type
_entity.pdbx_description
1 polymer ?
#
loop_
_entity_poly.entity_id
_entity_poly.type
_entity_poly.pdbx_seq_one_letter_code
_entity_poly.pdbx_strand_id
1 'polypeptide(L)'
;MELLTLTVTAPVASFRRPLDLNYQRTLPLPPPTTLIGLAGAALGLSDRQLWASDGLLRELKVSALIQPSPHTGGPPGVARDMWTVLKIKNNRIAERSPYFRELL
;
A
#
# COMPACT_ATOMS: atom_id res chain seq x y z
N MET A 1 9.29 11.37 -25.39
CA MET A 1 8.82 11.08 -24.03
C MET A 1 8.67 9.57 -23.94
N GLU A 2 9.40 8.94 -23.03
CA GLU A 2 9.33 7.49 -22.81
C GLU A 2 8.38 7.20 -21.65
N LEU A 3 7.60 6.12 -21.76
CA LEU A 3 6.61 5.71 -20.76
C LEU A 3 6.75 4.21 -20.52
N LEU A 4 6.73 3.82 -19.24
CA LEU A 4 6.56 2.44 -18.83
C LEU A 4 5.14 2.26 -18.30
N THR A 5 4.38 1.37 -18.95
CA THR A 5 3.04 0.99 -18.50
C THR A 5 3.09 -0.42 -17.92
N LEU A 6 2.50 -0.59 -16.73
CA LEU A 6 2.43 -1.87 -16.05
C LEU A 6 0.96 -2.20 -15.74
N THR A 7 0.57 -3.45 -15.97
CA THR A 7 -0.68 -4.01 -15.44
C THR A 7 -0.32 -4.86 -14.22
N VAL A 8 -0.89 -4.51 -13.07
CA VAL A 8 -0.62 -5.20 -11.80
C VAL A 8 -1.90 -5.78 -11.26
N THR A 9 -1.86 -7.06 -10.89
CA THR A 9 -2.92 -7.76 -10.17
C THR A 9 -2.35 -8.35 -8.89
N ALA A 10 -3.15 -8.35 -7.84
CA ALA A 10 -2.81 -8.96 -6.56
C ALA A 10 -4.05 -9.63 -5.97
N PRO A 11 -3.92 -10.72 -5.20
CA PRO A 11 -5.05 -11.30 -4.49
C PRO A 11 -5.66 -10.34 -3.46
N VAL A 12 -4.82 -9.49 -2.86
CA VAL A 12 -5.18 -8.50 -1.85
C VAL A 12 -4.24 -7.29 -1.96
N ALA A 13 -4.78 -6.08 -1.87
CA ALA A 13 -4.02 -4.85 -1.70
C ALA A 13 -4.62 -3.94 -0.61
N SER A 14 -3.79 -3.13 0.03
CA SER A 14 -4.24 -2.12 0.98
C SER A 14 -3.37 -0.88 0.92
N PHE A 15 -3.98 0.25 0.56
CA PHE A 15 -3.34 1.56 0.43
C PHE A 15 -3.76 2.41 1.62
N ARG A 16 -3.14 2.13 2.77
CA ARG A 16 -3.57 2.67 4.06
C ARG A 16 -3.61 4.21 4.08
N ARG A 17 -4.71 4.76 4.61
CA ARG A 17 -4.78 6.19 4.96
C ARG A 17 -3.97 6.47 6.23
N PRO A 18 -3.01 7.41 6.24
CA PRO A 18 -2.11 7.63 7.38
C PRO A 18 -2.82 8.04 8.68
N LEU A 19 -3.96 8.73 8.58
CA LEU A 19 -4.70 9.27 9.73
C LEU A 19 -5.54 8.22 10.48
N ASP A 20 -5.67 7.02 9.90
CA ASP A 20 -6.49 5.96 10.45
C ASP A 20 -5.69 5.08 11.41
N LEU A 21 -6.04 5.11 12.70
CA LEU A 21 -5.34 4.34 13.74
C LEU A 21 -5.86 2.89 13.86
N ASN A 22 -7.08 2.71 14.38
CA ASN A 22 -7.66 1.39 14.65
C ASN A 22 -8.49 0.84 13.49
N TYR A 23 -9.02 1.71 12.64
CA TYR A 23 -9.81 1.35 11.46
C TYR A 23 -9.05 1.74 10.20
N GLN A 24 -8.19 0.85 9.71
CA GLN A 24 -7.28 1.10 8.60
C GLN A 24 -8.02 1.02 7.27
N ARG A 25 -8.52 2.16 6.78
CA ARG A 25 -9.15 2.23 5.45
C ARG A 25 -8.12 2.14 4.36
N THR A 26 -8.52 1.58 3.24
CA THR A 26 -7.74 1.58 2.00
C THR A 26 -8.21 2.70 1.08
N LEU A 27 -7.28 3.35 0.40
CA LEU A 27 -7.59 4.16 -0.77
C LEU A 27 -7.99 3.23 -1.93
N PRO A 28 -8.84 3.69 -2.87
CA PRO A 28 -9.25 2.89 -4.03
C PRO A 28 -8.12 2.69 -5.05
N LEU A 29 -7.07 3.51 -4.97
CA LEU A 29 -5.90 3.49 -5.84
C LEU A 29 -4.64 3.67 -4.99
N PRO A 30 -3.48 3.14 -5.42
CA PRO A 30 -2.22 3.40 -4.75
C PRO A 30 -1.92 4.91 -4.80
N PRO A 31 -1.55 5.55 -3.69
CA PRO A 31 -1.04 6.91 -3.73
C PRO A 31 0.30 6.96 -4.49
N PRO A 32 0.70 8.12 -5.02
CA PRO A 32 1.97 8.27 -5.73
C PRO A 32 3.18 7.72 -4.95
N THR A 33 3.18 7.90 -3.63
CA THR A 33 4.24 7.39 -2.74
C THR A 33 4.33 5.87 -2.73
N THR A 34 3.21 5.15 -2.89
CA THR A 34 3.22 3.68 -3.03
C THR A 34 3.87 3.25 -4.34
N LEU A 35 3.57 3.93 -5.45
CA LEU A 35 4.15 3.62 -6.76
C LEU A 35 5.66 3.90 -6.79
N ILE A 36 6.07 5.04 -6.24
CA ILE A 36 7.50 5.40 -6.08
C ILE A 36 8.21 4.42 -5.16
N GLY A 37 7.57 4.01 -4.05
CA GLY A 37 8.09 3.00 -3.14
C GLY A 37 8.27 1.63 -3.79
N LEU A 38 7.31 1.17 -4.60
CA LEU A 38 7.42 -0.07 -5.36
C LEU A 38 8.59 -0.03 -6.35
N ALA A 39 8.74 1.08 -7.08
CA ALA A 39 9.87 1.28 -8.00
C ALA A 39 11.21 1.32 -7.26
N GLY A 40 11.29 2.04 -6.12
CA GLY A 40 12.49 2.10 -5.30
C GLY A 40 12.89 0.73 -4.74
N ALA A 41 11.92 -0.05 -4.26
CA ALA A 41 12.14 -1.41 -3.77
C ALA A 41 12.64 -2.34 -4.89
N ALA A 42 12.07 -2.24 -6.09
CA ALA A 42 12.53 -3.02 -7.25
C ALA A 42 13.98 -2.67 -7.67
N LEU A 43 14.40 -1.42 -7.45
CA LEU A 43 15.76 -0.95 -7.70
C LEU A 43 16.72 -1.22 -6.53
N GLY A 44 16.25 -1.82 -5.42
CA GLY A 44 17.07 -2.08 -4.24
C GLY A 44 17.48 -0.84 -3.45
N LEU A 45 16.73 0.27 -3.58
CA LEU A 45 17.01 1.50 -2.86
C LEU A 45 16.56 1.41 -1.41
N SER A 46 17.39 1.87 -0.47
CA SER A 46 16.96 2.11 0.90
C SER A 46 16.01 3.31 0.98
N ASP A 47 15.21 3.39 2.05
CA ASP A 47 14.30 4.52 2.30
C ASP A 47 15.03 5.88 2.26
N ARG A 48 16.24 5.95 2.86
CA ARG A 48 17.04 7.18 2.84
C ARG A 48 17.48 7.58 1.44
N GLN A 49 17.85 6.61 0.60
CA GLN A 49 18.26 6.88 -0.78
C GLN A 49 17.07 7.29 -1.65
N LEU A 50 15.92 6.63 -1.46
CA LEU A 50 14.71 6.92 -2.21
C LEU A 50 14.22 8.35 -1.99
N TRP A 51 14.29 8.85 -0.75
CA TRP A 51 13.77 10.16 -0.37
C TRP A 51 14.83 11.27 -0.27
N ALA A 52 16.07 10.99 -0.68
CA ALA A 52 17.12 12.00 -0.73
C ALA A 52 16.77 13.16 -1.67
N SER A 53 17.42 14.31 -1.48
CA SER A 53 17.25 15.49 -2.35
C SER A 53 17.62 15.20 -3.81
N ASP A 54 18.60 14.32 -4.01
CA ASP A 54 19.17 13.86 -5.27
C ASP A 54 18.73 12.43 -5.63
N GLY A 55 17.63 11.94 -5.02
CA GLY A 55 17.13 10.58 -5.24
C GLY A 55 16.74 10.33 -6.70
N LEU A 56 17.09 9.14 -7.21
CA LEU A 56 16.89 8.74 -8.61
C LEU A 56 15.45 8.91 -9.12
N LEU A 57 14.46 8.71 -8.26
CA LEU A 57 13.03 8.74 -8.61
C LEU A 57 12.34 10.07 -8.27
N ARG A 58 13.10 11.10 -7.90
CA ARG A 58 12.57 12.39 -7.40
C ARG A 58 11.63 13.09 -8.39
N GLU A 59 11.96 13.02 -9.67
CA GLU A 59 11.20 13.69 -10.74
C GLU A 59 10.20 12.76 -11.43
N LEU A 60 10.17 11.47 -11.06
CA LEU A 60 9.32 10.47 -11.68
C LEU A 60 7.85 10.87 -11.54
N LYS A 61 7.16 10.95 -12.68
CA LYS A 61 5.71 11.15 -12.72
C LYS A 61 5.04 9.79 -12.76
N VAL A 62 4.07 9.60 -11.88
CA VAL A 62 3.32 8.35 -11.76
C VAL A 62 1.83 8.64 -11.87
N SER A 63 1.10 7.70 -12.45
CA SER A 63 -0.36 7.70 -12.51
C SER A 63 -0.85 6.27 -12.35
N ALA A 64 -2.06 6.11 -11.83
CA ALA A 64 -2.72 4.82 -11.67
C ALA A 64 -4.11 4.87 -12.29
N LEU A 65 -4.47 3.79 -12.98
CA LEU A 65 -5.79 3.58 -13.55
C LEU A 65 -6.37 2.31 -12.95
N ILE A 66 -7.60 2.39 -12.45
CA ILE A 66 -8.35 1.20 -12.03
C ILE A 66 -8.90 0.51 -13.27
N GLN A 67 -8.59 -0.78 -13.42
CA GLN A 67 -9.15 -1.61 -14.48
C GLN A 67 -10.26 -2.49 -13.93
N PRO A 68 -11.25 -2.89 -14.75
CA PRO A 68 -12.22 -3.89 -14.34
C PRO A 68 -11.53 -5.18 -13.91
N SER A 69 -12.08 -5.83 -12.89
CA SER A 69 -11.60 -7.13 -12.43
C SER A 69 -11.63 -8.13 -13.59
N PRO A 70 -10.53 -8.86 -13.87
CA PRO A 70 -10.52 -9.89 -14.90
C PRO A 70 -11.40 -11.09 -14.54
N HIS A 71 -11.83 -11.21 -13.27
CA HIS A 71 -12.67 -12.30 -12.79
C HIS A 71 -14.16 -11.97 -12.81
N THR A 72 -14.53 -10.72 -12.47
CA THR A 72 -15.93 -10.32 -12.35
C THR A 72 -16.40 -9.36 -13.43
N GLY A 73 -15.48 -8.77 -14.21
CA GLY A 73 -15.76 -7.74 -15.21
C GLY A 73 -16.23 -6.40 -14.63
N GLY A 74 -16.37 -6.29 -13.31
CA GLY A 74 -16.81 -5.10 -12.59
C GLY A 74 -15.68 -4.40 -11.83
N PRO A 75 -16.00 -3.52 -10.87
CA PRO A 75 -15.01 -2.92 -9.98
C PRO A 75 -14.19 -3.98 -9.22
N PRO A 76 -12.98 -3.64 -8.73
CA PRO A 76 -12.23 -4.51 -7.83
C PRO A 76 -13.04 -4.94 -6.61
N GLY A 77 -12.71 -6.12 -6.09
CA GLY A 77 -13.31 -6.63 -4.86
C GLY A 77 -13.02 -5.70 -3.69
N VAL A 78 -13.86 -5.77 -2.66
CA VAL A 78 -13.62 -5.08 -1.39
C VAL A 78 -13.87 -6.07 -0.27
N ALA A 79 -12.94 -6.16 0.67
CA ALA A 79 -13.06 -6.99 1.85
C ALA A 79 -12.71 -6.21 3.11
N ARG A 80 -13.15 -6.74 4.25
CA ARG A 80 -12.79 -6.25 5.58
C ARG A 80 -12.29 -7.40 6.39
N ASP A 81 -11.14 -7.23 7.03
CA ASP A 81 -10.64 -8.20 8.00
C ASP A 81 -10.48 -7.56 9.38
N MET A 82 -10.62 -8.41 10.41
CA MET A 82 -10.40 -8.02 11.79
C MET A 82 -9.15 -8.73 12.30
N TRP A 83 -8.19 -7.95 12.74
CA TRP A 83 -6.93 -8.40 13.29
C TRP A 83 -6.90 -8.12 14.78
N THR A 84 -6.29 -9.00 15.54
CA THR A 84 -5.99 -8.75 16.96
C THR A 84 -4.49 -8.66 17.13
N VAL A 85 -3.99 -7.46 17.39
CA VAL A 85 -2.57 -7.26 17.67
C VAL A 85 -2.32 -7.55 19.14
N LEU A 86 -1.35 -8.42 19.40
CA LEU A 86 -0.88 -8.75 20.75
C LEU A 86 0.23 -7.78 21.14
N LYS A 87 -0.04 -6.90 22.10
CA LYS A 87 0.98 -5.96 22.61
C LYS A 87 1.79 -6.62 23.71
N ILE A 88 3.10 -6.59 23.54
CA ILE A 88 4.06 -7.11 24.51
C ILE A 88 4.48 -5.98 25.45
N LYS A 89 4.35 -6.17 26.76
CA LYS A 89 4.91 -5.31 27.80
C LYS A 89 5.64 -6.19 28.81
N ASN A 90 6.84 -5.79 29.23
CA ASN A 90 7.68 -6.56 30.17
C ASN A 90 7.85 -8.04 29.77
N ASN A 91 8.14 -8.30 28.48
CA ASN A 91 8.27 -9.66 27.91
C ASN A 91 7.04 -10.57 28.05
N ARG A 92 5.84 -10.02 28.33
CA ARG A 92 4.58 -10.77 28.38
C ARG A 92 3.53 -10.14 27.48
N ILE A 93 2.61 -10.95 26.97
CA ILE A 93 1.42 -10.45 26.27
C ILE A 93 0.54 -9.76 27.31
N ALA A 94 0.42 -8.44 27.22
CA ALA A 94 -0.27 -7.63 28.21
C ALA A 94 -1.64 -7.15 27.72
N GLU A 95 -1.80 -6.95 26.41
CA GLU A 95 -3.01 -6.35 25.84
C GLU A 95 -3.28 -6.94 24.46
N ARG A 96 -4.57 -7.08 24.13
CA ARG A 96 -5.05 -7.46 22.81
C ARG A 96 -5.81 -6.26 22.24
N SER A 97 -5.36 -5.71 21.12
CA SER A 97 -6.01 -4.57 20.49
C SER A 97 -6.60 -4.98 19.14
N PRO A 98 -7.93 -4.84 18.95
CA PRO A 98 -8.55 -5.11 17.68
C PRO A 98 -8.23 -4.00 16.68
N TYR A 99 -7.94 -4.39 15.44
CA TYR A 99 -7.76 -3.53 14.29
C TYR A 99 -8.64 -4.05 13.17
N PHE A 100 -9.31 -3.14 12.47
CA PHE A 100 -10.03 -3.49 11.25
C PHE A 100 -9.26 -2.95 10.07
N ARG A 101 -9.16 -3.73 8.99
CA ARG A 101 -8.54 -3.24 7.75
C ARG A 101 -9.48 -3.45 6.58
N GLU A 102 -9.53 -2.45 5.71
CA GLU A 102 -10.16 -2.57 4.41
C GLU A 102 -9.11 -3.00 3.38
N LEU A 103 -9.54 -3.93 2.53
CA LEU A 103 -8.73 -4.58 1.52
C LEU A 103 -9.42 -4.45 0.16
N LEU A 104 -8.61 -4.29 -0.88
CA LEU A 104 -8.98 -4.43 -2.29
C LEU A 104 -8.56 -5.80 -2.81
#